data_AF-A0A538GRM3-F1
#
_entry.id   AF-A0A538GRM3-F1
#
_cell.length_a   1.000
_cell.length_b   1.000
_cell.length_c   1.000
_cell.angle_alpha   90.00
_cell.angle_beta   90.00
_cell.angle_gamma   90.00
#
_symmetry.space_group_name_H-M   'P 1'
#
loop_
_entity.id
_entity.type
_entity.pdbx_description
1 polymer ?
#
loop_
_entity_poly.entity_id
_entity_poly.type
_entity_poly.pdbx_seq_one_letter_code
_entity_poly.pdbx_strand_id
1 'polypeptide(L)' 'MTWLSRFGRFWWDFVVGDDWLVAVLVVIAIGATAALATTSVAAWWLLPLAVPLVLWLSLRRAIRST' A
#
# COMPACT_ATOMS: atom_id res chain seq x y z
N MET A 1 9.19 -13.28 25.17
CA MET A 1 8.45 -12.49 24.17
C MET A 1 7.00 -12.38 24.64
N THR A 2 6.59 -11.20 25.10
CA THR A 2 5.23 -10.96 25.64
C THR A 2 4.17 -11.04 24.54
N TRP A 3 2.94 -11.43 24.90
CA TRP A 3 1.82 -11.58 23.96
C TRP A 3 1.59 -10.32 23.10
N LEU A 4 1.77 -9.15 23.72
CA LEU A 4 1.69 -7.84 23.07
C LEU A 4 2.70 -7.66 21.92
N SER A 5 3.92 -8.20 22.08
CA SER A 5 4.97 -8.10 21.06
C SER A 5 4.68 -9.00 19.86
N ARG A 6 4.07 -10.17 20.09
CA ARG A 6 3.66 -11.08 19.01
C ARG A 6 2.48 -10.50 18.24
N PHE A 7 1.54 -9.88 18.93
CA PHE A 7 0.41 -9.20 18.32
C PHE A 7 0.86 -8.00 17.47
N GLY A 8 1.74 -7.14 17.99
CA GLY A 8 2.28 -6.01 17.21
C GLY A 8 3.07 -6.48 15.99
N ARG A 9 3.87 -7.54 16.11
CA ARG A 9 4.63 -8.09 14.99
C ARG A 9 3.72 -8.76 13.95
N PHE A 10 2.65 -9.41 14.37
CA PHE A 10 1.64 -9.95 13.47
C PHE A 10 1.00 -8.85 12.62
N TRP A 11 0.60 -7.73 13.23
CA TRP A 11 0.06 -6.59 12.47
C TRP A 11 1.09 -5.99 11.52
N TRP A 12 2.35 -5.91 11.92
CA TRP A 12 3.43 -5.45 11.05
C TRP A 12 3.62 -6.39 9.85
N ASP A 13 3.74 -7.69 10.08
CA ASP A 13 3.91 -8.70 9.03
C ASP A 13 2.65 -8.84 8.15
N PHE A 14 1.45 -8.52 8.66
CA PHE A 14 0.20 -8.55 7.89
C PHE A 14 -0.02 -7.29 7.05
N VAL A 15 0.23 -6.10 7.61
CA VAL A 15 -0.04 -4.80 6.96
C VAL A 15 1.12 -4.37 6.07
N VAL A 16 2.36 -4.55 6.53
CA VAL A 16 3.54 -4.21 5.75
C VAL A 16 3.89 -5.35 4.82
N GLY A 17 3.74 -6.60 5.28
CA GLY A 17 3.97 -7.77 4.45
C GLY A 17 5.38 -7.86 3.90
N ASP A 18 5.59 -8.88 3.07
CA ASP A 18 6.82 -9.20 2.35
C ASP A 18 7.44 -7.99 1.60
N ASP A 19 6.63 -6.98 1.21
CA ASP A 19 7.07 -5.83 0.44
C ASP A 19 6.60 -4.49 1.01
N TRP A 20 7.47 -3.83 1.79
CA TRP A 20 7.22 -2.51 2.41
C TRP A 20 6.81 -1.42 1.41
N LEU A 21 7.17 -1.58 0.13
CA LEU A 21 6.87 -0.63 -0.93
C LEU A 21 5.38 -0.60 -1.25
N VAL A 22 4.71 -1.76 -1.19
CA VAL A 22 3.26 -1.87 -1.41
C VAL A 22 2.52 -1.11 -0.32
N ALA A 23 2.92 -1.28 0.94
CA ALA A 23 2.32 -0.57 2.07
C ALA A 23 2.44 0.96 1.92
N VAL A 24 3.62 1.47 1.53
CA VAL A 24 3.82 2.90 1.28
C VAL A 24 2.94 3.40 0.14
N LEU A 25 2.88 2.67 -0.97
CA LEU A 25 2.06 3.06 -2.12
C LEU A 25 0.56 3.05 -1.81
N VAL A 26 0.09 2.11 -1.00
CA VAL A 26 -1.31 2.07 -0.55
C VAL A 26 -1.63 3.28 0.32
N VAL A 27 -0.76 3.64 1.27
CA VAL A 27 -0.95 4.84 2.10
C VAL A 27 -1.00 6.10 1.24
N ILE A 28 -0.11 6.22 0.24
CA ILE A 28 -0.11 7.33 -0.71
C ILE A 28 -1.42 7.36 -1.51
N ALA A 29 -1.90 6.22 -2.01
CA ALA A 29 -3.14 6.14 -2.78
C ALA A 29 -4.37 6.54 -1.95
N ILE A 30 -4.44 6.10 -0.68
CA ILE A 30 -5.52 6.49 0.24
C ILE A 30 -5.43 7.99 0.56
N GLY A 31 -4.24 8.51 0.85
CA GLY A 31 -4.02 9.93 1.10
C GLY A 31 -4.41 10.81 -0.09
N ALA A 32 -4.04 10.38 -1.30
CA ALA A 32 -4.44 11.05 -2.55
C ALA A 32 -5.95 10.97 -2.77
N THR A 33 -6.59 9.83 -2.48
CA THR A 33 -8.06 9.69 -2.54
C THR A 33 -8.74 10.64 -1.58
N ALA A 34 -8.27 10.74 -0.34
CA ALA A 34 -8.81 11.64 0.68
C ALA A 34 -8.63 13.10 0.28
N ALA A 35 -7.47 13.49 -0.26
CA ALA A 35 -7.24 14.82 -0.79
C ALA A 35 -8.19 15.13 -1.97
N LEU A 36 -8.33 14.22 -2.92
CA LEU A 36 -9.28 14.39 -4.03
C LEU A 36 -10.73 14.48 -3.54
N ALA A 37 -11.11 13.74 -2.50
CA ALA A 37 -12.45 13.79 -1.91
C ALA A 37 -12.77 15.15 -1.25
N THR A 38 -11.76 15.97 -0.93
CA THR A 38 -12.00 17.37 -0.50
C THR A 38 -12.31 18.32 -1.66
N THR A 39 -12.16 17.85 -2.90
CA THR A 39 -12.45 18.62 -4.12
C THR A 39 -13.75 18.13 -4.79
N SER A 40 -14.24 18.87 -5.77
CA SER A 40 -15.38 18.45 -6.60
C SER A 40 -15.02 17.38 -7.64
N VAL A 41 -13.79 16.86 -7.62
CA VAL A 41 -13.32 15.85 -8.57
C VAL A 41 -13.75 14.47 -8.09
N ALA A 42 -14.41 13.72 -8.96
CA ALA A 42 -14.83 12.37 -8.65
C ALA A 42 -13.60 11.43 -8.58
N ALA A 43 -13.25 10.98 -7.37
CA ALA A 43 -12.02 10.22 -7.10
C ALA A 43 -12.04 8.73 -7.56
N TRP A 44 -13.12 8.28 -8.20
CA TRP A 44 -13.33 6.87 -8.54
C TRP A 44 -12.26 6.29 -9.48
N TRP A 45 -11.59 7.12 -10.29
CA TRP A 45 -10.57 6.69 -11.25
C TRP A 45 -9.21 6.45 -10.61
N LEU A 46 -8.97 6.95 -9.39
CA LEU A 46 -7.67 6.91 -8.75
C LEU A 46 -7.28 5.48 -8.33
N LEU A 47 -8.19 4.75 -7.68
CA LEU A 47 -7.95 3.38 -7.25
C LEU A 47 -7.73 2.40 -8.43
N PRO A 48 -8.54 2.41 -9.51
CA PRO A 48 -8.30 1.60 -10.71
C PRO A 48 -6.96 1.84 -11.39
N LEU A 49 -6.38 3.04 -11.30
CA LEU A 49 -5.04 3.33 -11.81
C LEU A 49 -3.94 2.97 -10.82
N ALA A 50 -4.15 3.22 -9.53
CA ALA A 50 -3.19 2.93 -8.49
C ALA A 50 -2.89 1.43 -8.41
N VAL A 51 -3.91 0.57 -8.43
CA VAL A 51 -3.75 -0.90 -8.32
C VAL A 51 -2.77 -1.49 -9.34
N PRO A 52 -2.94 -1.33 -10.67
CA PRO A 52 -2.01 -1.88 -11.64
C PRO A 52 -0.61 -1.24 -11.56
N LEU A 53 -0.52 0.03 -11.14
CA LEU A 53 0.75 0.72 -10.97
C LEU A 53 1.56 0.17 -9.78
N VAL A 54 0.89 -0.08 -8.65
CA VAL A 54 1.50 -0.76 -7.48
C VAL A 54 1.94 -2.17 -7.83
N LEU A 55 1.09 -2.93 -8.53
CA LEU A 55 1.43 -4.30 -8.97
C LEU A 55 2.63 -4.30 -9.91
N TRP A 56 2.67 -3.39 -10.88
CA TRP A 56 3.78 -3.27 -11.81
C TRP A 56 5.09 -2.92 -11.12
N LEU A 57 5.07 -2.00 -10.15
CA LEU A 57 6.26 -1.63 -9.36
C LEU A 57 6.75 -2.78 -8.50
N SER A 58 5.85 -3.46 -7.78
CA SER A 58 6.22 -4.61 -6.93
C SER A 58 6.77 -5.76 -7.79
N LEU A 59 6.13 -6.08 -8.91
CA LEU A 59 6.61 -7.13 -9.82
C LEU A 59 7.97 -6.80 -10.43
N ARG A 60 8.19 -5.55 -10.87
CA ARG A 60 9.50 -5.12 -11.39
C ARG A 60 10.60 -5.19 -10.35
N ARG A 61 10.28 -4.87 -9.10
CA ARG A 61 11.23 -4.96 -7.99
C ARG A 61 11.58 -6.42 -7.70
N ALA A 62 10.58 -7.29 -7.59
CA ALA A 62 10.78 -8.72 -7.36
C ALA A 62 11.66 -9.34 -8.46
N ILE A 63 11.37 -9.07 -9.74
CA ILE A 63 12.16 -9.57 -10.88
C ILE A 63 13.62 -9.09 -10.83
N ARG A 64 13.88 -7.86 -10.38
CA ARG A 64 15.24 -7.30 -10.30
C ARG A 64 16.03 -7.77 -9.08
N SER A 65 15.37 -8.36 -8.08
CA SER A 65 16.02 -8.88 -6.88
C SER A 65 16.44 -10.34 -6.99
N THR A 66 16.01 -11.03 -8.05
CA THR A 66 16.37 -12.41 -8.39
C THR A 66 17.55 -12.44 -9.35
#